data_AF-A0A420NIV5-F1
#
_entry.id   AF-A0A420NIV5-F1
#
_cell.length_a   1.000
_cell.length_b   1.000
_cell.length_c   1.000
_cell.angle_alpha   90.00
_cell.angle_beta   90.00
_cell.angle_gamma   90.00
#
_symmetry.space_group_name_H-M   'P 1'
#
loop_
_entity.id
_entity.type
_entity.pdbx_description
1 polymer ?
#
loop_
_entity_poly.entity_id
_entity_poly.type
_entity_poly.pdbx_seq_one_letter_code
_entity_poly.pdbx_strand_id
1 'polypeptide(L)'
;MDDGPDFYATVSWENPNDRYGSRYAIGWMNNWEYAASLPYYADFAGQDSLVREVKLKTINGSPTLVSIPIGGYEDIVASSKSVSEKTITKDPASASLPSELEEGAYIIRATISKNDGDKGNEVRFVIKSDGTFSTTIGYDFLHSQAFLVRDSDGSATVSMAAGPKQAYDTVRTAPYPSGGSTVKLVIYVDWNSVEVFVNDGVAVLSGLTYPNQGANGVRVVSDTGSLTLVSFSYAACEGVY
;
A
#
# COMPACT_ATOMS: atom_id res chain seq x y z
N MET A 1 4.86 -6.61 12.17
CA MET A 1 5.70 -5.46 11.73
C MET A 1 5.39 -5.14 10.28
N ASP A 2 5.27 -6.18 9.46
CA ASP A 2 4.68 -6.14 8.13
C ASP A 2 4.01 -7.50 7.89
N ASP A 3 2.83 -7.52 7.28
CA ASP A 3 2.12 -8.74 6.88
C ASP A 3 2.15 -8.94 5.35
N GLY A 4 2.86 -8.05 4.63
CA GLY A 4 3.15 -8.18 3.22
C GLY A 4 4.25 -9.20 2.94
N PRO A 5 4.46 -9.55 1.67
CA PRO A 5 5.38 -10.64 1.35
C PRO A 5 6.83 -10.19 1.23
N ASP A 6 7.11 -8.88 1.14
CA ASP A 6 8.44 -8.31 0.86
C ASP A 6 8.90 -7.36 1.97
N PHE A 7 9.17 -7.90 3.14
CA PHE A 7 9.77 -7.16 4.25
C PHE A 7 10.55 -8.12 5.14
N TYR A 8 11.85 -8.32 4.85
CA TYR A 8 12.67 -9.33 5.50
C TYR A 8 14.03 -8.77 5.95
N ALA A 9 14.77 -9.55 6.75
CA ALA A 9 16.11 -9.20 7.25
C ALA A 9 16.18 -7.80 7.90
N THR A 10 15.10 -7.41 8.60
CA THR A 10 14.97 -6.08 9.17
C THR A 10 16.08 -5.78 10.18
N VAL A 11 16.71 -4.62 10.01
CA VAL A 11 17.65 -4.05 10.98
C VAL A 11 17.11 -2.74 11.52
N SER A 12 17.53 -2.37 12.74
CA SER A 12 17.08 -1.13 13.38
C SER A 12 18.21 -0.36 14.03
N TRP A 13 18.06 0.97 14.11
CA TRP A 13 18.97 1.88 14.77
C TRP A 13 18.22 2.87 15.67
N GLU A 14 18.98 3.64 16.45
CA GLU A 14 18.43 4.58 17.41
C GLU A 14 17.66 5.71 16.71
N ASN A 15 16.47 6.04 17.23
CA ASN A 15 15.83 7.31 16.93
C ASN A 15 16.47 8.39 17.82
N PRO A 16 17.20 9.37 17.25
CA PRO A 16 17.90 10.39 18.04
C PRO A 16 16.94 11.35 18.77
N ASN A 17 15.69 11.45 18.31
CA ASN A 17 14.67 12.31 18.91
C ASN A 17 13.85 11.60 19.99
N ASP A 18 13.91 10.28 20.07
CA ASP A 18 13.17 9.47 21.03
C ASP A 18 13.84 8.11 21.27
N ARG A 19 14.99 8.17 21.94
CA ARG A 19 15.89 7.02 22.17
C ARG A 19 15.23 5.79 22.78
N TYR A 20 14.22 5.98 23.63
CA TYR A 20 13.59 4.90 24.39
C TYR A 20 12.15 4.59 23.96
N GLY A 21 11.46 5.51 23.29
CA GLY A 21 10.09 5.31 22.85
C GLY A 21 9.95 4.74 21.44
N SER A 22 11.00 4.84 20.61
CA SER A 22 10.96 4.36 19.22
C SER A 22 12.33 3.97 18.66
N ARG A 23 12.32 3.26 17.53
CA ARG A 23 13.52 2.96 16.72
C ARG A 23 13.24 3.24 15.26
N TYR A 24 14.29 3.53 14.50
CA TYR A 24 14.21 3.49 13.04
C TYR A 24 14.54 2.09 12.56
N ALA A 25 13.82 1.61 11.54
CA ALA A 25 14.00 0.29 10.98
C ALA A 25 13.89 0.31 9.46
N ILE A 26 14.62 -0.59 8.81
CA ILE A 26 14.60 -0.82 7.37
C ILE A 26 14.61 -2.33 7.11
N GLY A 27 13.89 -2.79 6.10
CA GLY A 27 13.87 -4.19 5.70
C GLY A 27 14.28 -4.35 4.25
N TRP A 28 14.89 -5.49 3.93
CA TRP A 28 15.06 -5.93 2.56
C TRP A 28 13.67 -6.20 1.95
N MET A 29 13.32 -5.43 0.93
CA MET A 29 12.02 -5.52 0.27
C MET A 29 12.08 -6.57 -0.83
N ASN A 30 12.06 -7.83 -0.40
CA ASN A 30 12.08 -9.01 -1.25
C ASN A 30 11.67 -10.26 -0.45
N ASN A 31 11.64 -11.42 -1.10
CA ASN A 31 11.35 -12.70 -0.49
C ASN A 31 12.15 -13.84 -1.14
N TRP A 32 12.77 -14.68 -0.32
CA TRP A 32 13.56 -15.82 -0.78
C TRP A 32 12.80 -16.82 -1.66
N GLU A 33 11.47 -16.90 -1.54
CA GLU A 33 10.64 -17.81 -2.36
C GLU A 33 10.70 -17.47 -3.86
N TYR A 34 10.95 -16.20 -4.21
CA TYR A 34 10.96 -15.75 -5.61
C TYR A 34 12.09 -14.78 -5.98
N ALA A 35 12.93 -14.35 -5.04
CA ALA A 35 14.01 -13.38 -5.26
C ALA A 35 14.91 -13.71 -6.47
N ALA A 36 15.18 -15.00 -6.73
CA ALA A 36 16.02 -15.43 -7.85
C ALA A 36 15.28 -15.49 -9.20
N SER A 37 13.96 -15.28 -9.22
CA SER A 37 13.08 -15.40 -10.40
C SER A 37 12.36 -14.11 -10.76
N LEU A 38 12.62 -13.02 -10.03
CA LEU A 38 12.03 -11.72 -10.30
C LEU A 38 12.57 -11.14 -11.63
N PRO A 39 11.71 -10.50 -12.45
CA PRO A 39 12.14 -9.83 -13.67
C PRO A 39 12.73 -8.45 -13.33
N TYR A 40 13.89 -8.45 -12.68
CA TYR A 40 14.57 -7.23 -12.28
C TYR A 40 14.77 -6.25 -13.45
N TYR A 41 14.57 -4.97 -13.18
CA TYR A 41 14.82 -3.91 -14.15
C TYR A 41 16.33 -3.70 -14.29
N ALA A 42 16.85 -3.79 -15.51
CA ALA A 42 18.25 -3.53 -15.84
C ALA A 42 19.24 -4.35 -14.98
N ASP A 43 20.36 -3.74 -14.55
CA ASP A 43 21.49 -4.42 -13.91
C ASP A 43 21.41 -4.43 -12.36
N PHE A 44 20.22 -4.21 -11.77
CA PHE A 44 20.03 -4.09 -10.32
C PHE A 44 19.05 -5.13 -9.77
N ALA A 45 19.39 -5.77 -8.65
CA ALA A 45 18.56 -6.77 -8.00
C ALA A 45 18.41 -6.52 -6.49
N GLY A 46 17.16 -6.52 -6.02
CA GLY A 46 16.77 -6.24 -4.63
C GLY A 46 16.56 -4.75 -4.37
N GLN A 47 15.83 -4.37 -3.32
CA GLN A 47 15.75 -2.99 -2.83
C GLN A 47 15.44 -3.02 -1.34
N ASP A 48 15.54 -1.87 -0.68
CA ASP A 48 15.11 -1.73 0.71
C ASP A 48 13.74 -1.05 0.79
N SER A 49 13.01 -1.32 1.87
CA SER A 49 11.75 -0.65 2.19
C SER A 49 11.96 0.83 2.52
N LEU A 50 10.87 1.58 2.63
CA LEU A 50 10.88 2.83 3.38
C LEU A 50 11.44 2.61 4.78
N VAL A 51 12.19 3.59 5.27
CA VAL A 51 12.63 3.66 6.67
C VAL A 51 11.42 3.96 7.54
N ARG A 52 11.25 3.17 8.59
CA ARG A 52 10.08 3.25 9.46
C ARG A 52 10.48 3.60 10.88
N GLU A 53 9.73 4.50 11.49
CA GLU A 53 9.68 4.60 12.94
C GLU A 53 8.79 3.47 13.47
N VAL A 54 9.39 2.59 14.26
CA VAL A 54 8.69 1.52 14.98
C VAL A 54 8.59 1.85 16.46
N LYS A 55 7.38 1.74 17.02
CA LYS A 55 7.11 2.04 18.43
C LYS A 55 5.92 1.27 18.97
N LEU A 56 5.78 1.23 20.29
CA LEU A 56 4.59 0.68 20.94
C LEU A 56 3.55 1.79 21.13
N LYS A 57 2.31 1.51 20.73
CA LYS A 57 1.13 2.30 21.09
C LYS A 57 0.15 1.40 21.83
N THR A 58 -0.61 1.95 22.77
CA THR A 58 -1.73 1.22 23.38
C THR A 58 -2.96 1.36 22.48
N ILE A 59 -3.42 0.26 21.88
CA ILE A 59 -4.60 0.22 21.02
C ILE A 59 -5.62 -0.73 21.68
N ASN A 60 -6.81 -0.22 22.00
CA ASN A 60 -7.86 -0.96 22.71
C ASN A 60 -7.36 -1.65 23.99
N GLY A 61 -6.50 -0.98 24.76
CA GLY A 61 -5.96 -1.47 26.02
C GLY A 61 -4.77 -2.42 25.90
N SER A 62 -4.36 -2.79 24.68
CA SER A 62 -3.22 -3.69 24.45
C SER A 62 -2.02 -2.94 23.85
N PRO A 63 -0.78 -3.24 24.28
CA PRO A 63 0.42 -2.77 23.60
C PRO A 63 0.50 -3.37 22.19
N THR A 64 0.58 -2.51 21.19
CA THR A 64 0.64 -2.86 19.77
C THR A 64 1.86 -2.20 19.15
N LEU A 65 2.66 -2.99 18.45
CA LEU A 65 3.74 -2.45 17.63
C LEU A 65 3.13 -1.74 16.42
N VAL A 66 3.42 -0.45 16.29
CA VAL A 66 3.08 0.32 15.09
C VAL A 66 4.36 0.61 14.30
N SER A 67 4.22 0.64 12.98
CA SER A 67 5.29 0.83 12.03
C SER A 67 4.87 1.90 11.03
N ILE A 68 5.53 3.06 11.07
CA ILE A 68 5.11 4.27 10.36
C ILE A 68 6.29 4.80 9.55
N PRO A 69 6.11 5.27 8.30
CA PRO A 69 7.18 5.95 7.57
C PRO A 69 7.71 7.13 8.38
N ILE A 70 9.02 7.36 8.34
CA ILE A 70 9.60 8.53 9.00
C ILE A 70 9.11 9.83 8.35
N GLY A 71 9.02 10.91 9.14
CA GLY A 71 8.48 12.18 8.66
C GLY A 71 9.28 12.84 7.52
N GLY A 72 10.57 12.49 7.35
CA GLY A 72 11.41 13.05 6.29
C GLY A 72 10.95 12.72 4.87
N TYR A 73 10.08 11.72 4.68
CA TYR A 73 9.48 11.47 3.37
C TYR A 73 8.50 12.56 2.93
N GLU A 74 7.94 13.35 3.85
CA GLU A 74 7.05 14.46 3.47
C GLU A 74 7.79 15.56 2.71
N ASP A 75 9.12 15.67 2.87
CA ASP A 75 9.94 16.70 2.21
C ASP A 75 10.07 16.48 0.69
N ILE A 76 9.84 15.25 0.22
CA ILE A 76 9.90 14.90 -1.21
C ILE A 76 8.50 14.75 -1.85
N VAL A 77 7.43 14.99 -1.07
CA VAL A 77 6.06 14.88 -1.56
C VAL A 77 5.65 16.22 -2.20
N ALA A 78 5.30 16.18 -3.48
CA ALA A 78 4.82 17.34 -4.21
C ALA A 78 3.45 17.82 -3.71
N SER A 79 2.96 18.92 -4.28
CA SER A 79 1.62 19.43 -3.95
C SER A 79 0.52 18.41 -4.26
N SER A 80 -0.35 18.16 -3.28
CA SER A 80 -1.39 17.13 -3.42
C SER A 80 -2.60 17.59 -4.24
N LYS A 81 -3.14 16.70 -5.06
CA LYS A 81 -4.48 16.79 -5.65
C LYS A 81 -5.46 16.01 -4.78
N SER A 82 -6.59 16.62 -4.42
CA SER A 82 -7.49 16.05 -3.39
C SER A 82 -8.96 16.15 -3.74
N VAL A 83 -9.75 15.18 -3.25
CA VAL A 83 -11.21 15.19 -3.23
C VAL A 83 -11.71 14.66 -1.90
N SER A 84 -12.91 15.06 -1.50
CA SER A 84 -13.54 14.64 -0.25
C SER A 84 -15.04 14.44 -0.44
N GLU A 85 -15.65 13.71 0.49
CA GLU A 85 -17.10 13.50 0.56
C GLU A 85 -17.68 12.94 -0.74
N LYS A 86 -17.09 11.85 -1.24
CA LYS A 86 -17.53 11.15 -2.47
C LYS A 86 -18.12 9.79 -2.15
N THR A 87 -18.90 9.27 -3.08
CA THR A 87 -19.38 7.89 -3.04
C THR A 87 -18.47 7.02 -3.89
N ILE A 88 -18.00 5.91 -3.34
CA ILE A 88 -17.28 4.87 -4.08
C ILE A 88 -18.29 3.78 -4.43
N THR A 89 -18.39 3.43 -5.70
CA THR A 89 -19.21 2.29 -6.18
C THR A 89 -18.36 1.38 -7.06
N LYS A 90 -18.98 0.42 -7.76
CA LYS A 90 -18.30 -0.37 -8.79
C LYS A 90 -17.85 0.46 -9.99
N ASP A 91 -18.53 1.57 -10.26
CA ASP A 91 -18.15 2.49 -11.32
C ASP A 91 -16.98 3.37 -10.85
N PRO A 92 -15.77 3.28 -11.45
CA PRO A 92 -14.64 4.09 -11.05
C PRO A 92 -14.89 5.61 -11.20
N ALA A 93 -15.84 6.04 -12.04
CA ALA A 93 -16.19 7.46 -12.16
C ALA A 93 -16.88 8.01 -10.90
N SER A 94 -17.53 7.15 -10.10
CA SER A 94 -18.30 7.57 -8.91
C SER A 94 -17.47 8.31 -7.86
N ALA A 95 -16.23 7.86 -7.63
CA ALA A 95 -15.32 8.53 -6.71
C ALA A 95 -14.80 9.87 -7.25
N SER A 96 -14.91 10.11 -8.57
CA SER A 96 -14.51 11.35 -9.23
C SER A 96 -13.10 11.81 -8.80
N LEU A 97 -12.13 10.90 -8.86
CA LEU A 97 -10.75 11.21 -8.51
C LEU A 97 -10.20 12.37 -9.37
N PRO A 98 -9.22 13.15 -8.85
CA PRO A 98 -8.56 14.18 -9.65
C PRO A 98 -8.01 13.62 -10.96
N SER A 99 -8.07 14.42 -12.03
CA SER A 99 -7.41 14.09 -13.30
C SER A 99 -5.89 14.25 -13.20
N GLU A 100 -5.18 13.68 -14.18
CA GLU A 100 -3.71 13.82 -14.30
C GLU A 100 -2.96 13.33 -13.06
N LEU A 101 -3.31 12.13 -12.57
CA LEU A 101 -2.49 11.46 -11.57
C LEU A 101 -1.15 11.09 -12.25
N GLU A 102 -0.05 11.57 -11.68
CA GLU A 102 1.27 11.54 -12.31
C GLU A 102 1.84 10.12 -12.46
N GLU A 103 2.84 10.00 -13.33
CA GLU A 103 3.56 8.75 -13.57
C GLU A 103 4.67 8.55 -12.52
N GLY A 104 5.22 7.33 -12.43
CA GLY A 104 6.34 7.07 -11.53
C GLY A 104 5.94 6.85 -10.07
N ALA A 105 6.60 7.53 -9.14
CA ALA A 105 6.45 7.37 -7.70
C ALA A 105 5.45 8.38 -7.11
N TYR A 106 4.58 7.92 -6.22
CA TYR A 106 3.53 8.74 -5.63
C TYR A 106 3.02 8.18 -4.32
N ILE A 107 2.29 9.02 -3.60
CA ILE A 107 1.56 8.65 -2.40
C ILE A 107 0.06 8.90 -2.55
N ILE A 108 -0.73 7.92 -2.12
CA ILE A 108 -2.17 8.06 -1.92
C ILE A 108 -2.44 8.08 -0.42
N ARG A 109 -3.14 9.11 0.07
CA ARG A 109 -3.71 9.12 1.42
C ARG A 109 -5.22 9.15 1.30
N ALA A 110 -5.89 8.17 1.90
CA ALA A 110 -7.34 8.06 1.81
C ALA A 110 -7.96 7.69 3.17
N THR A 111 -9.15 8.23 3.42
CA THR A 111 -10.01 7.84 4.54
C THR A 111 -11.33 7.37 3.96
N ILE A 112 -11.72 6.16 4.32
CA ILE A 112 -12.92 5.49 3.80
C ILE A 112 -13.77 5.08 4.99
N SER A 113 -15.08 5.34 4.88
CA SER A 113 -16.06 4.91 5.86
C SER A 113 -17.13 4.03 5.22
N LYS A 114 -17.52 2.98 5.93
CA LYS A 114 -18.71 2.16 5.69
C LYS A 114 -19.81 2.66 6.61
N ASN A 115 -20.58 3.64 6.13
CA ASN A 115 -21.63 4.28 6.91
C ASN A 115 -22.88 3.42 7.01
N ASP A 116 -23.79 3.77 7.92
CA ASP A 116 -25.10 3.12 8.01
C ASP A 116 -25.86 3.27 6.69
N GLY A 117 -26.11 2.13 6.03
CA GLY A 117 -26.75 2.08 4.71
C GLY A 117 -25.79 1.72 3.57
N ASP A 118 -24.49 1.89 3.74
CA ASP A 118 -23.49 1.45 2.76
C ASP A 118 -23.54 -0.08 2.60
N LYS A 119 -23.45 -0.53 1.35
CA LYS A 119 -23.58 -1.94 0.96
C LYS A 119 -22.31 -2.54 0.38
N GLY A 120 -21.22 -1.77 0.29
CA GLY A 120 -19.90 -2.28 -0.06
C GLY A 120 -19.21 -2.95 1.10
N ASN A 121 -18.36 -3.93 0.81
CA ASN A 121 -17.57 -4.63 1.81
C ASN A 121 -16.10 -4.25 1.73
N GLU A 122 -15.61 -3.90 0.55
CA GLU A 122 -14.22 -3.62 0.32
C GLU A 122 -14.04 -2.36 -0.51
N VAL A 123 -13.10 -1.52 -0.09
CA VAL A 123 -12.54 -0.52 -0.98
C VAL A 123 -11.32 -1.12 -1.68
N ARG A 124 -11.23 -0.94 -3.00
CA ARG A 124 -10.16 -1.43 -3.87
C ARG A 124 -9.53 -0.26 -4.60
N PHE A 125 -8.27 0.03 -4.29
CA PHE A 125 -7.41 0.89 -5.08
C PHE A 125 -6.69 0.02 -6.10
N VAL A 126 -7.06 0.19 -7.36
CA VAL A 126 -6.40 -0.46 -8.49
C VAL A 126 -5.38 0.52 -9.03
N ILE A 127 -4.11 0.20 -8.86
CA ILE A 127 -2.96 1.04 -9.18
C ILE A 127 -2.09 0.38 -10.23
N LYS A 128 -1.21 1.19 -10.84
CA LYS A 128 -0.29 0.76 -11.90
C LYS A 128 -1.00 -0.07 -12.97
N SER A 129 -2.17 0.39 -13.39
CA SER A 129 -3.03 -0.31 -14.34
C SER A 129 -2.71 0.10 -15.78
N ASP A 130 -2.64 -0.87 -16.70
CA ASP A 130 -2.61 -0.65 -18.16
C ASP A 130 -3.93 -1.09 -18.85
N GLY A 131 -4.93 -1.47 -18.06
CA GLY A 131 -6.22 -1.98 -18.52
C GLY A 131 -6.30 -3.51 -18.59
N THR A 132 -5.16 -4.19 -18.58
CA THR A 132 -5.06 -5.67 -18.52
C THR A 132 -4.41 -6.12 -17.21
N PHE A 133 -3.27 -5.53 -16.88
CA PHE A 133 -2.50 -5.78 -15.66
C PHE A 133 -2.70 -4.65 -14.68
N SER A 134 -2.64 -4.96 -13.39
CA SER A 134 -2.72 -4.01 -12.29
C SER A 134 -2.31 -4.63 -10.96
N THR A 135 -1.98 -3.80 -9.99
CA THR A 135 -1.93 -4.19 -8.57
C THR A 135 -3.17 -3.64 -7.87
N THR A 136 -3.80 -4.45 -7.00
CA THR A 136 -4.92 -3.98 -6.18
C THR A 136 -4.55 -4.04 -4.71
N ILE A 137 -4.69 -2.92 -4.02
CA ILE A 137 -4.64 -2.84 -2.57
C ILE A 137 -5.98 -2.37 -2.04
N GLY A 138 -6.31 -2.70 -0.79
CA GLY A 138 -7.60 -2.32 -0.26
C GLY A 138 -7.80 -2.65 1.19
N TYR A 139 -9.03 -2.41 1.64
CA TYR A 139 -9.49 -2.79 2.98
C TYR A 139 -10.84 -3.46 2.89
N ASP A 140 -10.95 -4.59 3.56
CA ASP A 140 -12.17 -5.38 3.72
C ASP A 140 -12.77 -5.09 5.10
N PHE A 141 -13.91 -4.42 5.10
CA PHE A 141 -14.68 -4.08 6.29
C PHE A 141 -15.40 -5.28 6.91
N LEU A 142 -15.70 -6.33 6.13
CA LEU A 142 -16.35 -7.53 6.65
C LEU A 142 -15.37 -8.36 7.50
N HIS A 143 -14.14 -8.52 7.02
CA HIS A 143 -13.09 -9.28 7.71
C HIS A 143 -12.13 -8.40 8.53
N SER A 144 -12.30 -7.07 8.49
CA SER A 144 -11.46 -6.09 9.19
C SER A 144 -9.96 -6.28 8.90
N GLN A 145 -9.60 -6.25 7.62
CA GLN A 145 -8.22 -6.48 7.18
C GLN A 145 -7.89 -5.66 5.93
N ALA A 146 -6.66 -5.18 5.83
CA ALA A 146 -6.14 -4.73 4.55
C ALA A 146 -5.70 -5.91 3.70
N PHE A 147 -5.60 -5.71 2.39
CA PHE A 147 -5.12 -6.73 1.46
C PHE A 147 -4.28 -6.15 0.33
N LEU A 148 -3.44 -7.02 -0.24
CA LEU A 148 -2.64 -6.80 -1.43
C LEU A 148 -2.84 -7.97 -2.40
N VAL A 149 -3.23 -7.65 -3.64
CA VAL A 149 -3.41 -8.58 -4.76
C VAL A 149 -2.54 -8.12 -5.92
N ARG A 150 -1.63 -8.99 -6.36
CA ARG A 150 -0.66 -8.72 -7.43
C ARG A 150 -0.44 -9.93 -8.36
N ASP A 151 -1.41 -10.82 -8.43
CA ASP A 151 -1.39 -12.04 -9.25
C ASP A 151 -1.45 -11.77 -10.77
N SER A 152 -1.78 -10.52 -11.14
CA SER A 152 -1.84 -10.02 -12.51
C SER A 152 -1.24 -8.61 -12.63
N ASP A 153 -0.03 -8.40 -12.10
CA ASP A 153 0.62 -7.08 -11.99
C ASP A 153 1.54 -6.71 -13.15
N GLY A 154 1.81 -7.60 -14.11
CA GLY A 154 2.56 -7.28 -15.33
C GLY A 154 3.66 -8.29 -15.66
N SER A 155 4.89 -7.84 -15.74
CA SER A 155 6.01 -8.65 -16.24
C SER A 155 6.32 -9.86 -15.36
N ALA A 156 6.12 -9.78 -14.04
CA ALA A 156 6.23 -10.93 -13.14
C ALA A 156 5.17 -11.99 -13.44
N THR A 157 3.93 -11.57 -13.73
CA THR A 157 2.85 -12.48 -14.15
C THR A 157 3.23 -13.30 -15.39
N VAL A 158 3.94 -12.69 -16.33
CA VAL A 158 4.27 -13.31 -17.63
C VAL A 158 5.55 -14.16 -17.57
N SER A 159 6.57 -13.70 -16.85
CA SER A 159 7.93 -14.27 -16.92
C SER A 159 8.24 -15.29 -15.83
N MET A 160 7.55 -15.25 -14.68
CA MET A 160 7.89 -16.06 -13.53
C MET A 160 7.44 -17.52 -13.68
N ALA A 161 8.32 -18.46 -13.34
CA ALA A 161 8.00 -19.89 -13.37
C ALA A 161 6.96 -20.26 -12.28
N ALA A 162 6.19 -21.33 -12.52
CA ALA A 162 5.02 -21.70 -11.72
C ALA A 162 5.27 -21.81 -10.20
N GLY A 163 6.43 -22.34 -9.78
CA GLY A 163 6.77 -22.50 -8.36
C GLY A 163 6.89 -21.15 -7.63
N PRO A 164 7.88 -20.30 -7.97
CA PRO A 164 8.01 -18.95 -7.43
C PRO A 164 6.73 -18.11 -7.63
N LYS A 165 6.06 -18.26 -8.77
CA LYS A 165 4.82 -17.53 -9.08
C LYS A 165 3.71 -17.82 -8.08
N GLN A 166 3.57 -19.05 -7.60
CA GLN A 166 2.59 -19.40 -6.58
C GLN A 166 2.76 -18.58 -5.29
N ALA A 167 4.00 -18.42 -4.84
CA ALA A 167 4.31 -17.60 -3.65
C ALA A 167 4.12 -16.10 -3.91
N TYR A 168 4.50 -15.63 -5.11
CA TYR A 168 4.37 -14.24 -5.53
C TYR A 168 2.91 -13.77 -5.63
N ASP A 169 2.05 -14.60 -6.24
CA ASP A 169 0.63 -14.35 -6.49
C ASP A 169 -0.25 -14.46 -5.24
N THR A 170 0.29 -15.03 -4.15
CA THR A 170 -0.50 -15.23 -2.92
C THR A 170 -1.00 -13.89 -2.39
N VAL A 171 -2.33 -13.75 -2.31
CA VAL A 171 -2.98 -12.59 -1.69
C VAL A 171 -2.51 -12.46 -0.25
N ARG A 172 -2.01 -11.29 0.12
CA ARG A 172 -1.56 -11.01 1.48
C ARG A 172 -2.58 -10.14 2.19
N THR A 173 -2.81 -10.42 3.46
CA THR A 173 -3.76 -9.69 4.30
C THR A 173 -3.09 -9.25 5.58
N ALA A 174 -3.45 -8.05 6.04
CA ALA A 174 -2.99 -7.51 7.31
C ALA A 174 -4.21 -7.27 8.21
N PRO A 175 -4.51 -8.18 9.15
CA PRO A 175 -5.65 -8.04 10.04
C PRO A 175 -5.54 -6.81 10.93
N TYR A 176 -6.65 -6.08 11.08
CA TYR A 176 -6.83 -5.08 12.12
C TYR A 176 -8.16 -5.34 12.83
N PRO A 177 -8.22 -6.34 13.74
CA PRO A 177 -9.47 -6.80 14.36
C PRO A 177 -10.18 -5.74 15.21
N SER A 178 -9.42 -4.75 15.66
CA SER A 178 -9.89 -3.54 16.34
C SER A 178 -10.46 -2.47 15.39
N GLY A 179 -10.58 -2.80 14.10
CA GLY A 179 -11.12 -1.97 13.05
C GLY A 179 -12.54 -1.52 13.32
N GLY A 180 -12.82 -0.26 12.98
CA GLY A 180 -14.16 0.30 13.01
C GLY A 180 -14.78 0.35 11.61
N SER A 181 -15.87 1.10 11.49
CA SER A 181 -16.48 1.44 10.20
C SER A 181 -15.65 2.42 9.36
N THR A 182 -14.50 2.89 9.86
CA THR A 182 -13.62 3.84 9.15
C THR A 182 -12.19 3.33 9.13
N VAL A 183 -11.54 3.48 7.98
CA VAL A 183 -10.13 3.13 7.78
C VAL A 183 -9.38 4.29 7.14
N LYS A 184 -8.19 4.57 7.65
CA LYS A 184 -7.20 5.46 7.06
C LYS A 184 -6.12 4.62 6.39
N LEU A 185 -5.85 4.90 5.13
CA LEU A 185 -4.82 4.26 4.33
C LEU A 185 -3.81 5.31 3.88
N VAL A 186 -2.53 4.99 4.03
CA VAL A 186 -1.43 5.71 3.40
C VAL A 186 -0.69 4.70 2.54
N ILE A 187 -0.65 4.92 1.24
CA ILE A 187 -0.17 3.97 0.24
C ILE A 187 0.96 4.66 -0.52
N TYR A 188 2.18 4.23 -0.27
CA TYR A 188 3.34 4.63 -1.05
C TYR A 188 3.47 3.68 -2.22
N VAL A 189 3.59 4.24 -3.42
CA VAL A 189 3.79 3.47 -4.65
C VAL A 189 5.02 4.01 -5.34
N ASP A 190 5.99 3.14 -5.60
CA ASP A 190 7.17 3.48 -6.39
C ASP A 190 7.10 2.80 -7.77
N TRP A 191 8.19 2.79 -8.52
CA TRP A 191 8.29 2.14 -9.83
C TRP A 191 7.89 0.67 -9.79
N ASN A 192 8.30 -0.07 -8.76
CA ASN A 192 8.10 -1.51 -8.66
C ASN A 192 7.78 -1.99 -7.23
N SER A 193 7.16 -1.13 -6.43
CA SER A 193 6.82 -1.46 -5.05
C SER A 193 5.58 -0.73 -4.57
N VAL A 194 4.93 -1.31 -3.57
CA VAL A 194 3.85 -0.69 -2.82
C VAL A 194 4.03 -0.98 -1.33
N GLU A 195 3.90 0.05 -0.50
CA GLU A 195 3.87 -0.04 0.96
C GLU A 195 2.60 0.63 1.49
N VAL A 196 1.74 -0.14 2.16
CA VAL A 196 0.43 0.29 2.65
C VAL A 196 0.45 0.34 4.17
N PHE A 197 0.18 1.51 4.73
CA PHE A 197 0.09 1.76 6.17
C PHE A 197 -1.35 2.04 6.56
N VAL A 198 -1.90 1.18 7.40
CA VAL A 198 -3.30 1.22 7.83
C VAL A 198 -3.37 1.84 9.22
N ASN A 199 -4.27 2.81 9.39
CA ASN A 199 -4.59 3.45 10.67
C ASN A 199 -3.34 3.85 11.47
N ASP A 200 -2.49 4.66 10.85
CA ASP A 200 -1.24 5.15 11.44
C ASP A 200 -0.27 4.02 11.84
N GLY A 201 -0.14 3.04 10.95
CA GLY A 201 0.88 1.99 11.01
C GLY A 201 0.53 0.81 11.91
N VAL A 202 -0.74 0.62 12.26
CA VAL A 202 -1.17 -0.51 13.11
C VAL A 202 -1.14 -1.82 12.32
N ALA A 203 -1.50 -1.78 11.04
CA ALA A 203 -1.31 -2.87 10.10
C ALA A 203 -0.54 -2.34 8.89
N VAL A 204 0.36 -3.16 8.34
CA VAL A 204 1.24 -2.76 7.24
C VAL A 204 1.39 -3.90 6.23
N LEU A 205 1.37 -3.59 4.95
CA LEU A 205 1.65 -4.51 3.85
C LEU A 205 2.71 -3.90 2.93
N SER A 206 3.79 -4.64 2.66
CA SER A 206 4.82 -4.23 1.71
C SER A 206 5.07 -5.30 0.69
N GLY A 207 4.97 -4.93 -0.59
CA GLY A 207 5.12 -5.85 -1.70
C GLY A 207 5.80 -5.21 -2.90
N LEU A 208 6.71 -5.95 -3.52
CA LEU A 208 7.16 -5.67 -4.88
C LEU A 208 5.98 -5.78 -5.86
N THR A 209 6.04 -5.01 -6.94
CA THR A 209 5.12 -5.10 -8.08
C THR A 209 5.95 -4.98 -9.35
N TYR A 210 5.51 -5.59 -10.45
CA TYR A 210 6.25 -5.54 -11.72
C TYR A 210 5.40 -5.01 -12.87
N PRO A 211 4.89 -3.77 -12.76
CA PRO A 211 4.04 -3.16 -13.76
C PRO A 211 4.74 -3.05 -15.12
N ASN A 212 3.94 -3.17 -16.17
CA ASN A 212 4.40 -2.91 -17.53
C ASN A 212 4.74 -1.42 -17.71
N GLN A 213 5.61 -1.12 -18.67
CA GLN A 213 5.92 0.26 -19.02
C GLN A 213 4.64 1.01 -19.44
N GLY A 214 4.42 2.20 -18.86
CA GLY A 214 3.23 3.02 -19.12
C GLY A 214 1.98 2.62 -18.33
N ALA A 215 2.07 1.63 -17.43
CA ALA A 215 0.97 1.26 -16.55
C ALA A 215 0.78 2.31 -15.43
N ASN A 216 0.04 3.37 -15.75
CA ASN A 216 -0.11 4.57 -14.91
C ASN A 216 -1.53 4.71 -14.32
N GLY A 217 -2.45 3.80 -14.67
CA GLY A 217 -3.84 3.89 -14.23
C GLY A 217 -3.99 3.74 -12.72
N VAL A 218 -4.73 4.67 -12.12
CA VAL A 218 -5.15 4.65 -10.73
C VAL A 218 -6.67 4.84 -10.67
N ARG A 219 -7.36 3.96 -9.96
CA ARG A 219 -8.79 4.10 -9.67
C ARG A 219 -9.14 3.52 -8.31
N VAL A 220 -10.23 4.02 -7.74
CA VAL A 220 -10.82 3.47 -6.52
C VAL A 220 -12.23 2.98 -6.80
N VAL A 221 -12.55 1.77 -6.36
CA VAL A 221 -13.86 1.15 -6.54
C VAL A 221 -14.27 0.41 -5.28
N SER A 222 -15.57 0.16 -5.15
CA SER A 222 -16.12 -0.75 -4.17
C SER A 222 -16.31 -2.11 -4.82
N ASP A 223 -16.06 -3.21 -4.09
CA ASP A 223 -16.34 -4.57 -4.56
C ASP A 223 -17.81 -4.78 -4.94
N THR A 224 -18.68 -4.20 -4.13
CA THR A 224 -20.13 -4.26 -4.18
C THR A 224 -20.72 -2.96 -3.63
N GLY A 225 -22.02 -2.70 -3.87
CA GLY A 225 -22.72 -1.56 -3.27
C GLY A 225 -21.99 -0.22 -3.35
N SER A 226 -22.10 0.54 -2.26
CA SER A 226 -21.40 1.81 -2.05
C SER A 226 -20.58 1.81 -0.76
N LEU A 227 -19.54 2.64 -0.76
CA LEU A 227 -18.79 3.10 0.41
C LEU A 227 -18.65 4.62 0.36
N THR A 228 -18.32 5.24 1.48
CA THR A 228 -18.06 6.68 1.56
C THR A 228 -16.57 6.96 1.52
N LEU A 229 -16.12 7.74 0.52
CA LEU A 229 -14.78 8.33 0.48
C LEU A 229 -14.81 9.65 1.26
N VAL A 230 -14.39 9.60 2.52
CA VAL A 230 -14.31 10.79 3.37
C VAL A 230 -13.27 11.75 2.82
N SER A 231 -12.08 11.24 2.53
CA SER A 231 -11.00 12.04 1.94
C SER A 231 -10.12 11.20 1.04
N PHE A 232 -9.60 11.81 -0.01
CA PHE A 232 -8.55 11.28 -0.86
C PHE A 232 -7.58 12.41 -1.20
N SER A 233 -6.29 12.12 -1.15
CA SER A 233 -5.24 12.95 -1.70
C SER A 233 -4.23 12.08 -2.43
N TYR A 234 -3.72 12.60 -3.53
CA TYR A 234 -2.67 12.02 -4.33
C TYR A 234 -1.57 13.07 -4.49
N ALA A 235 -0.31 12.68 -4.35
CA ALA A 235 0.83 13.53 -4.64
C ALA A 235 1.96 12.71 -5.25
N ALA A 236 2.61 13.27 -6.27
CA ALA A 236 3.85 12.71 -6.79
C ALA A 236 4.98 12.83 -5.76
N CYS A 237 5.95 11.93 -5.83
CA CYS A 237 7.19 12.02 -5.05
C CYS A 237 8.32 12.45 -5.98
N GLU A 238 9.05 13.48 -5.60
CA GLU A 238 10.23 13.93 -6.34
C GLU A 238 11.35 12.88 -6.29
N GLY A 239 12.10 12.77 -7.39
CA GLY A 239 13.25 11.88 -7.47
C GLY A 239 14.33 12.28 -6.47
N VAL A 240 14.86 11.31 -5.73
CA VAL A 240 15.97 11.49 -4.79
C VAL A 240 17.35 11.19 -5.41
N TYR A 241 17.41 11.04 -6.74
CA TYR A 241 18.61 10.77 -7.54
C TYR A 241 18.62 11.58 -8.84
#